data_AF-A0A8T3T5Y8-F1
#
_entry.id   AF-A0A8T3T5Y8-F1
#
_cell.length_a   1.000
_cell.length_b   1.000
_cell.length_c   1.000
_cell.angle_alpha   90.00
_cell.angle_beta   90.00
_cell.angle_gamma   90.00
#
_symmetry.space_group_name_H-M   'P 1'
#
loop_
_entity.id
_entity.type
_entity.pdbx_description
1 polymer ?
#
loop_
_entity_poly.entity_id
_entity_poly.type
_entity_poly.pdbx_seq_one_letter_code
_entity_poly.pdbx_strand_id
1 'polypeptide(L)'
;MRHFMVPRLGRVLIVVAILSLAFPGAVAARKPANFTDTFANFSCEPVSTDDGTLILNVFINTEFPYADVIFWPAGTSPDTDPPALVSNGEPTYTLTATALSATVPMGTIDPETGETAPAGTATISATLTPVGDPIPVDEVNRFGNVRERREGFIQPIVASGTTTLPGGESFTFSGCQGETGTIQIFRTNPNSFVGTDRFITLFCELANEDGMAFVSADSHFVDVFLIPADNTPPLNGFAHEGGEGQITLTRSTFEAEIPLFVADTGEPAGTATIDASVTPTGDVARYRTRSQTGFSKFVEEALAVAGTLDFSTGQSFDLSSCVGTDVDVHFAFHNPQGPRPRGPAPVNDAPTGAIELSPGGLVRGVQTGGAALEAEEPCFFDEGQEAVPFGRTVWYTVEGTGGPITIDTARTPFDTVVAVYTREDGELVQIVCVDDVQVGRIAVSLQARVTFDTVRGETYYIQVGGFAAQWGRLTLRIR
;
A
#
# COMPACT_ATOMS: atom_id res chain seq x y z
N MET A 1 6.62 -9.19 38.66
CA MET A 1 7.76 -8.78 37.80
C MET A 1 7.97 -9.83 36.72
N ARG A 2 7.11 -9.83 35.71
CA ARG A 2 7.30 -10.50 34.43
C ARG A 2 7.22 -9.38 33.41
N HIS A 3 8.30 -9.13 32.71
CA HIS A 3 8.33 -8.19 31.60
C HIS A 3 7.39 -8.71 30.52
N PHE A 4 6.24 -8.05 30.35
CA PHE A 4 5.53 -8.11 29.09
C PHE A 4 6.38 -7.33 28.10
N MET A 5 7.22 -8.08 27.38
CA MET A 5 7.92 -7.62 26.20
C MET A 5 6.83 -7.42 25.15
N VAL A 6 6.35 -6.19 25.01
CA VAL A 6 5.53 -5.79 23.87
C VAL A 6 6.37 -6.12 22.63
N PRO A 7 5.92 -7.03 21.74
CA PRO A 7 6.66 -7.32 20.53
C PRO A 7 6.85 -6.01 19.77
N ARG A 8 8.08 -5.80 19.28
CA ARG A 8 8.52 -4.59 18.60
C ARG A 8 7.62 -4.30 17.39
N LEU A 9 6.57 -3.51 17.59
CA LEU A 9 5.74 -2.92 16.53
C LEU A 9 6.48 -1.83 15.73
N GLY A 10 7.72 -1.52 16.11
CA GLY A 10 8.57 -0.59 15.38
C GLY A 10 9.32 -1.28 14.25
N ARG A 11 8.75 -1.26 13.03
CA ARG A 11 9.49 -1.17 11.75
C ARG A 11 8.68 -1.26 10.44
N VAL A 12 7.35 -1.29 10.46
CA VAL A 12 6.57 -1.55 9.23
C VAL A 12 6.07 -0.29 8.48
N LEU A 13 6.19 0.92 9.03
CA LEU A 13 5.62 2.14 8.40
C LEU A 13 6.58 3.00 7.56
N ILE A 14 7.71 2.47 7.10
CA ILE A 14 8.58 3.16 6.11
C ILE A 14 8.29 2.70 4.67
N VAL A 15 7.49 1.65 4.48
CA VAL A 15 7.29 1.01 3.17
C VAL A 15 6.03 1.51 2.43
N VAL A 16 5.13 2.23 3.11
CA VAL A 16 3.83 2.61 2.52
C VAL A 16 3.90 3.79 1.54
N ALA A 17 4.90 4.67 1.63
CA ALA A 17 5.01 5.82 0.73
C ALA A 17 5.67 5.53 -0.64
N ILE A 18 6.24 4.33 -0.84
CA ILE A 18 6.85 3.93 -2.13
C ILE A 18 5.98 2.88 -2.85
N LEU A 19 5.08 2.19 -2.13
CA LEU A 19 4.20 1.15 -2.69
C LEU A 19 3.03 1.68 -3.55
N SER A 20 2.76 2.98 -3.58
CA SER A 20 1.70 3.56 -4.42
C SER A 20 2.06 3.66 -5.90
N LEU A 21 3.29 3.35 -6.29
CA LEU A 21 3.61 2.99 -7.68
C LEU A 21 3.46 1.49 -7.86
N ALA A 22 2.25 0.96 -7.57
CA ALA A 22 1.81 -0.31 -8.13
C ALA A 22 2.02 -0.22 -9.65
N PHE A 23 3.08 -0.87 -10.14
CA PHE A 23 3.46 -0.83 -11.54
C PHE A 23 2.28 -1.42 -12.32
N PRO A 24 1.52 -0.64 -13.12
CA PRO A 24 0.51 -1.25 -13.95
C PRO A 24 1.22 -2.27 -14.85
N GLY A 25 0.83 -3.53 -14.71
CA GLY A 25 1.34 -4.62 -15.52
C GLY A 25 1.31 -4.20 -17.00
N ALA A 26 2.48 -4.25 -17.63
CA ALA A 26 2.70 -4.12 -19.07
C ALA A 26 1.69 -3.22 -19.84
N VAL A 27 1.85 -1.90 -19.75
CA VAL A 27 1.09 -0.98 -20.61
C VAL A 27 1.70 -0.99 -22.01
N ALA A 28 1.25 -1.92 -22.86
CA ALA A 28 1.52 -1.82 -24.28
C ALA A 28 0.90 -0.56 -24.86
N ALA A 29 1.62 0.17 -25.73
CA ALA A 29 1.00 1.20 -26.55
C ALA A 29 -0.21 0.59 -27.26
N ARG A 30 -1.40 0.93 -26.77
CA ARG A 30 -2.65 0.67 -27.46
C ARG A 30 -3.06 1.96 -28.16
N LYS A 31 -4.03 1.87 -29.06
CA LYS A 31 -4.72 3.06 -29.56
C LYS A 31 -5.21 3.88 -28.35
N PRO A 32 -5.35 5.21 -28.47
CA PRO A 32 -6.05 6.00 -27.46
C PRO A 32 -7.34 5.28 -27.06
N ALA A 33 -7.56 5.17 -25.75
CA ALA A 33 -8.79 4.60 -25.25
C ALA A 33 -9.88 5.64 -25.48
N ASN A 34 -10.95 5.21 -26.13
CA ASN A 34 -12.17 5.99 -26.25
C ASN A 34 -13.30 5.06 -25.84
N PHE A 35 -13.90 5.35 -24.70
CA PHE A 35 -14.99 4.56 -24.15
C PHE A 35 -16.00 5.49 -23.49
N THR A 36 -17.20 4.97 -23.29
CA THR A 36 -18.25 5.66 -22.58
C THR A 36 -18.44 4.93 -21.27
N ASP A 37 -18.20 5.63 -20.17
CA ASP A 37 -18.49 5.14 -18.85
C ASP A 37 -19.90 5.56 -18.45
N THR A 38 -20.75 4.58 -18.17
CA THR A 38 -22.08 4.81 -17.60
C THR A 38 -22.06 4.27 -16.19
N PHE A 39 -22.31 5.13 -15.22
CA PHE A 39 -22.07 4.81 -13.82
C PHE A 39 -23.26 5.14 -12.93
N ALA A 40 -23.33 4.47 -11.78
CA ALA A 40 -24.24 4.78 -10.70
C ALA A 40 -23.54 4.51 -9.37
N ASN A 41 -23.39 5.56 -8.56
CA ASN A 41 -22.79 5.51 -7.24
C ASN A 41 -23.82 5.98 -6.22
N PHE A 42 -24.12 5.21 -5.19
CA PHE A 42 -24.96 5.67 -4.09
C PHE A 42 -24.67 4.90 -2.80
N SER A 43 -24.87 5.59 -1.69
CA SER A 43 -24.70 5.04 -0.34
C SER A 43 -26.00 5.19 0.42
N CYS A 44 -26.35 4.15 1.17
CA CYS A 44 -27.53 4.10 2.01
C CYS A 44 -27.12 4.15 3.48
N GLU A 45 -27.94 4.82 4.31
CA GLU A 45 -27.93 4.58 5.74
C GLU A 45 -28.21 3.09 6.03
N PRO A 46 -27.69 2.52 7.14
CA PRO A 46 -27.96 1.14 7.51
C PRO A 46 -29.46 0.84 7.55
N VAL A 47 -29.87 -0.25 6.90
CA VAL A 47 -31.27 -0.68 6.82
C VAL A 47 -31.50 -1.79 7.84
N SER A 48 -32.15 -1.46 8.96
CA SER A 48 -32.49 -2.43 10.01
C SER A 48 -33.95 -2.89 9.92
N THR A 49 -34.16 -4.20 10.00
CA THR A 49 -35.47 -4.87 10.06
C THR A 49 -35.46 -5.91 11.20
N ASP A 50 -36.58 -6.63 11.37
CA ASP A 50 -36.64 -7.77 12.31
C ASP A 50 -35.69 -8.92 11.90
N ASP A 51 -35.25 -8.96 10.64
CA ASP A 51 -34.35 -10.00 10.12
C ASP A 51 -32.86 -9.66 10.34
N GLY A 52 -32.54 -8.39 10.62
CA GLY A 52 -31.18 -7.93 10.85
C GLY A 52 -30.89 -6.53 10.32
N THR A 53 -29.62 -6.20 10.15
CA THR A 53 -29.14 -4.91 9.63
C THR A 53 -28.31 -5.12 8.36
N LEU A 54 -28.60 -4.32 7.33
CA LEU A 54 -27.91 -4.32 6.05
C LEU A 54 -27.20 -2.98 5.82
N ILE A 55 -25.92 -3.01 5.48
CA ILE A 55 -25.19 -1.87 4.91
C ILE A 55 -25.09 -2.07 3.40
N LEU A 56 -25.38 -1.00 2.64
CA LEU A 56 -25.38 -1.01 1.19
C LEU A 56 -24.65 0.22 0.65
N ASN A 57 -23.54 -0.04 -0.06
CA ASN A 57 -22.91 0.95 -0.94
C ASN A 57 -22.79 0.39 -2.34
N VAL A 58 -23.05 1.22 -3.34
CA VAL A 58 -23.02 0.82 -4.74
C VAL A 58 -22.08 1.75 -5.49
N PHE A 59 -21.13 1.17 -6.23
CA PHE A 59 -20.16 1.85 -7.06
C PHE A 59 -20.05 1.14 -8.41
N ILE A 60 -21.02 1.38 -9.29
CA ILE A 60 -21.09 0.72 -10.58
C ILE A 60 -20.51 1.62 -11.65
N ASN A 61 -19.49 1.15 -12.35
CA ASN A 61 -18.95 1.77 -13.56
C ASN A 61 -18.48 0.68 -14.54
N THR A 62 -18.04 1.09 -15.72
CA THR A 62 -17.66 0.18 -16.81
C THR A 62 -16.33 -0.53 -16.64
N GLU A 63 -15.42 -0.03 -15.79
CA GLU A 63 -14.08 -0.61 -15.60
C GLU A 63 -13.98 -1.45 -14.33
N PHE A 64 -14.53 -0.98 -13.22
CA PHE A 64 -14.41 -1.55 -11.88
C PHE A 64 -15.76 -1.49 -11.14
N PRO A 65 -16.74 -2.32 -11.51
CA PRO A 65 -18.01 -2.35 -10.82
C PRO A 65 -17.86 -2.99 -9.44
N TYR A 66 -18.47 -2.37 -8.44
CA TYR A 66 -18.41 -2.80 -7.06
C TYR A 66 -19.73 -2.52 -6.33
N ALA A 67 -20.08 -3.38 -5.37
CA ALA A 67 -21.21 -3.17 -4.47
C ALA A 67 -20.92 -3.82 -3.13
N ASP A 68 -20.87 -3.01 -2.08
CA ASP A 68 -20.83 -3.48 -0.70
C ASP A 68 -22.23 -3.91 -0.29
N VAL A 69 -22.37 -5.19 0.01
CA VAL A 69 -23.54 -5.74 0.67
C VAL A 69 -23.04 -6.44 1.91
N ILE A 70 -23.30 -5.85 3.08
CA ILE A 70 -22.83 -6.38 4.35
C ILE A 70 -24.03 -6.58 5.27
N PHE A 71 -24.14 -7.77 5.84
CA PHE A 71 -25.32 -8.18 6.60
C PHE A 71 -24.97 -8.74 7.98
N TRP A 72 -25.70 -8.24 8.97
CA TRP A 72 -25.74 -8.71 10.35
C TRP A 72 -27.12 -9.27 10.67
N PRO A 73 -27.24 -10.54 11.10
CA PRO A 73 -28.52 -11.13 11.46
C PRO A 73 -29.10 -10.49 12.72
N ALA A 74 -30.42 -10.66 12.91
CA ALA A 74 -31.11 -10.21 14.11
C ALA A 74 -30.38 -10.62 15.41
N GLY A 75 -30.17 -9.65 16.30
CA GLY A 75 -29.47 -9.85 17.57
C GLY A 75 -27.95 -9.64 17.52
N THR A 76 -27.40 -9.25 16.38
CA THR A 76 -26.00 -8.80 16.23
C THR A 76 -25.97 -7.33 15.83
N SER A 77 -24.90 -6.61 16.21
CA SER A 77 -24.70 -5.19 15.90
C SER A 77 -23.54 -4.98 14.93
N PRO A 78 -23.68 -4.12 13.91
CA PRO A 78 -22.56 -3.69 13.08
C PRO A 78 -21.39 -3.09 13.84
N ASP A 79 -21.65 -2.51 15.02
CA ASP A 79 -20.63 -1.84 15.83
C ASP A 79 -19.79 -2.81 16.67
N THR A 80 -20.33 -3.99 17.00
CA THR A 80 -19.73 -4.90 18.01
C THR A 80 -19.50 -6.32 17.53
N ASP A 81 -20.18 -6.76 16.48
CA ASP A 81 -20.16 -8.13 15.99
C ASP A 81 -19.62 -8.19 14.56
N PRO A 82 -18.95 -9.28 14.15
CA PRO A 82 -18.59 -9.48 12.76
C PRO A 82 -19.84 -9.75 11.90
N PRO A 83 -19.84 -9.33 10.61
CA PRO A 83 -20.96 -9.59 9.71
C PRO A 83 -21.08 -11.09 9.39
N ALA A 84 -22.31 -11.55 9.21
CA ALA A 84 -22.57 -12.92 8.77
C ALA A 84 -22.32 -13.10 7.27
N LEU A 85 -22.61 -12.08 6.46
CA LEU A 85 -22.36 -12.08 5.02
C LEU A 85 -21.71 -10.77 4.57
N VAL A 86 -20.78 -10.89 3.64
CA VAL A 86 -20.13 -9.78 2.93
C VAL A 86 -20.15 -10.05 1.43
N SER A 87 -20.09 -8.99 0.63
CA SER A 87 -19.79 -9.09 -0.80
C SER A 87 -18.43 -9.77 -1.02
N ASN A 88 -18.36 -10.69 -1.98
CA ASN A 88 -17.19 -11.53 -2.24
C ASN A 88 -16.88 -11.62 -3.74
N GLY A 89 -16.83 -10.46 -4.40
CA GLY A 89 -16.45 -10.35 -5.81
C GLY A 89 -17.21 -9.26 -6.58
N GLU A 90 -16.89 -9.15 -7.86
CA GLU A 90 -17.51 -8.16 -8.75
C GLU A 90 -18.98 -8.49 -9.05
N PRO A 91 -19.90 -7.51 -8.98
CA PRO A 91 -21.29 -7.71 -9.30
C PRO A 91 -21.51 -7.77 -10.81
N THR A 92 -22.50 -8.56 -11.23
CA THR A 92 -23.08 -8.42 -12.58
C THR A 92 -24.25 -7.46 -12.52
N TYR A 93 -24.43 -6.60 -13.52
CA TYR A 93 -25.45 -5.56 -13.44
C TYR A 93 -26.06 -5.18 -14.79
N THR A 94 -27.22 -4.53 -14.72
CA THR A 94 -27.84 -3.78 -15.80
C THR A 94 -28.17 -2.39 -15.27
N LEU A 95 -27.64 -1.37 -15.93
CA LEU A 95 -27.83 0.03 -15.56
C LEU A 95 -28.53 0.78 -16.69
N THR A 96 -29.53 1.58 -16.31
CA THR A 96 -30.21 2.56 -17.15
C THR A 96 -30.18 3.91 -16.46
N ALA A 97 -30.59 4.98 -17.14
CA ALA A 97 -30.62 6.33 -16.55
C ALA A 97 -31.47 6.47 -15.28
N THR A 98 -32.41 5.55 -15.04
CA THR A 98 -33.37 5.63 -13.93
C THR A 98 -33.47 4.36 -13.09
N ALA A 99 -32.68 3.33 -13.40
CA ALA A 99 -32.77 2.06 -12.69
C ALA A 99 -31.47 1.25 -12.77
N LEU A 100 -31.17 0.55 -11.68
CA LEU A 100 -30.08 -0.40 -11.56
C LEU A 100 -30.63 -1.76 -11.11
N SER A 101 -30.21 -2.82 -11.77
CA SER A 101 -30.34 -4.20 -11.30
C SER A 101 -28.95 -4.79 -11.16
N ALA A 102 -28.60 -5.36 -10.02
CA ALA A 102 -27.31 -6.01 -9.81
C ALA A 102 -27.45 -7.35 -9.10
N THR A 103 -26.52 -8.27 -9.36
CA THR A 103 -26.35 -9.54 -8.65
C THR A 103 -24.94 -9.57 -8.11
N VAL A 104 -24.82 -9.64 -6.78
CA VAL A 104 -23.58 -9.51 -6.02
C VAL A 104 -23.21 -10.89 -5.45
N PRO A 105 -22.04 -11.46 -5.76
CA PRO A 105 -21.53 -12.64 -5.08
C PRO A 105 -21.34 -12.35 -3.59
N MET A 106 -21.77 -13.27 -2.73
CA MET A 106 -21.67 -13.14 -1.27
C MET A 106 -20.72 -14.18 -0.69
N GLY A 107 -20.18 -13.92 0.48
CA GLY A 107 -19.37 -14.85 1.26
C GLY A 107 -19.55 -14.70 2.77
N THR A 108 -19.21 -15.75 3.50
CA THR A 108 -19.07 -15.74 4.96
C THR A 108 -17.61 -15.48 5.30
N ILE A 109 -17.34 -14.68 6.32
CA ILE A 109 -15.97 -14.45 6.81
C ILE A 109 -15.63 -15.50 7.87
N ASP A 110 -14.46 -16.12 7.74
CA ASP A 110 -13.83 -16.88 8.81
C ASP A 110 -13.24 -15.89 9.84
N PRO A 111 -13.69 -15.90 11.11
CA PRO A 111 -13.23 -14.95 12.11
C PRO A 111 -11.78 -15.17 12.56
N GLU A 112 -11.18 -16.34 12.30
CA GLU A 112 -9.79 -16.63 12.68
C GLU A 112 -8.80 -16.23 11.57
N THR A 113 -9.18 -16.39 10.31
CA THR A 113 -8.28 -16.15 9.15
C THR A 113 -8.61 -14.88 8.37
N GLY A 114 -9.83 -14.35 8.52
CA GLY A 114 -10.34 -13.25 7.70
C GLY A 114 -10.70 -13.64 6.26
N GLU A 115 -10.56 -14.93 5.90
CA GLU A 115 -10.85 -15.40 4.55
C GLU A 115 -12.36 -15.50 4.28
N THR A 116 -12.78 -15.17 3.05
CA THR A 116 -14.18 -15.20 2.62
C THR A 116 -14.52 -16.48 1.85
N ALA A 117 -15.41 -17.30 2.40
CA ALA A 117 -15.94 -18.48 1.73
C ALA A 117 -17.22 -18.15 0.93
N PRO A 118 -17.42 -18.64 -0.31
CA PRO A 118 -18.62 -18.33 -1.10
C PRO A 118 -19.93 -18.75 -0.43
N ALA A 119 -20.92 -17.85 -0.41
CA ALA A 119 -22.19 -17.99 0.31
C ALA A 119 -23.42 -17.56 -0.54
N GLY A 120 -23.38 -17.82 -1.84
CA GLY A 120 -24.48 -17.51 -2.77
C GLY A 120 -24.41 -16.09 -3.34
N THR A 121 -25.56 -15.52 -3.68
CA THR A 121 -25.65 -14.19 -4.31
C THR A 121 -26.77 -13.36 -3.72
N ALA A 122 -26.52 -12.07 -3.50
CA ALA A 122 -27.55 -11.08 -3.25
C ALA A 122 -27.99 -10.42 -4.57
N THR A 123 -29.23 -9.93 -4.63
CA THR A 123 -29.74 -9.14 -5.75
C THR A 123 -30.16 -7.75 -5.29
N ILE A 124 -29.85 -6.73 -6.08
CA ILE A 124 -30.22 -5.34 -5.85
C ILE A 124 -31.12 -4.90 -6.99
N SER A 125 -32.26 -4.29 -6.67
CA SER A 125 -33.15 -3.65 -7.63
C SER A 125 -33.43 -2.23 -7.14
N ALA A 126 -32.89 -1.22 -7.83
CA ALA A 126 -32.95 0.18 -7.45
C ALA A 126 -33.60 1.04 -8.54
N THR A 127 -34.46 1.97 -8.12
CA THR A 127 -34.90 3.12 -8.91
C THR A 127 -34.02 4.31 -8.57
N LEU A 128 -33.46 4.97 -9.58
CA LEU A 128 -32.58 6.12 -9.46
C LEU A 128 -33.38 7.38 -9.82
N THR A 129 -33.77 8.17 -8.81
CA THR A 129 -34.61 9.36 -9.01
C THR A 129 -33.72 10.60 -9.14
N PRO A 130 -33.73 11.30 -10.28
CA PRO A 130 -32.96 12.53 -10.47
C PRO A 130 -33.30 13.62 -9.45
N VAL A 131 -32.26 14.29 -8.95
CA VAL A 131 -32.35 15.48 -8.10
C VAL A 131 -31.70 16.66 -8.81
N GLY A 132 -32.50 17.68 -9.10
CA GLY A 132 -32.02 18.89 -9.79
C GLY A 132 -31.61 18.65 -11.24
N ASP A 133 -30.98 19.67 -11.82
CA ASP A 133 -30.51 19.63 -13.20
C ASP A 133 -29.20 18.83 -13.33
N PRO A 134 -28.97 18.11 -14.45
CA PRO A 134 -27.69 17.46 -14.71
C PRO A 134 -26.53 18.46 -14.73
N ILE A 135 -25.43 18.08 -14.10
CA ILE A 135 -24.19 18.83 -14.06
C ILE A 135 -23.34 18.44 -15.28
N PRO A 136 -23.04 19.36 -16.21
CA PRO A 136 -22.21 19.05 -17.36
C PRO A 136 -20.75 18.83 -16.96
N VAL A 137 -20.11 17.84 -17.58
CA VAL A 137 -18.67 17.58 -17.46
C VAL A 137 -18.01 17.92 -18.80
N ASP A 138 -17.04 18.83 -18.79
CA ASP A 138 -16.10 19.07 -19.89
C ASP A 138 -14.75 19.41 -19.27
N GLU A 139 -13.94 18.37 -19.07
CA GLU A 139 -12.67 18.47 -18.37
C GLU A 139 -11.55 17.91 -19.22
N VAL A 140 -10.37 18.50 -19.09
CA VAL A 140 -9.13 17.97 -19.68
C VAL A 140 -8.12 17.80 -18.56
N ASN A 141 -7.94 16.56 -18.16
CA ASN A 141 -7.00 16.15 -17.14
C ASN A 141 -5.68 15.73 -17.78
N ARG A 142 -4.58 15.99 -17.09
CA ARG A 142 -3.25 15.59 -17.53
C ARG A 142 -2.48 15.00 -16.36
N PHE A 143 -2.10 13.74 -16.49
CA PHE A 143 -1.17 13.10 -15.59
C PHE A 143 0.09 12.72 -16.37
N GLY A 144 1.15 13.50 -16.17
CA GLY A 144 2.40 13.30 -16.89
C GLY A 144 2.26 13.50 -18.41
N ASN A 145 2.52 12.44 -19.17
CA ASN A 145 2.32 12.41 -20.62
C ASN A 145 0.99 11.76 -21.07
N VAL A 146 0.13 11.37 -20.13
CA VAL A 146 -1.26 10.98 -20.39
C VAL A 146 -2.14 12.22 -20.35
N ARG A 147 -2.97 12.38 -21.38
CA ARG A 147 -4.07 13.35 -21.43
C ARG A 147 -5.37 12.60 -21.45
N GLU A 148 -6.31 13.06 -20.66
CA GLU A 148 -7.66 12.53 -20.57
C GLU A 148 -8.64 13.69 -20.79
N ARG A 149 -9.58 13.54 -21.72
CA ARG A 149 -10.72 14.43 -21.87
C ARG A 149 -11.96 13.68 -21.43
N ARG A 150 -12.73 14.29 -20.53
CA ARG A 150 -14.01 13.81 -20.05
C ARG A 150 -15.10 14.76 -20.53
N GLU A 151 -16.07 14.23 -21.25
CA GLU A 151 -17.24 14.98 -21.71
C GLU A 151 -18.51 14.20 -21.35
N GLY A 152 -19.50 14.85 -20.75
CA GLY A 152 -20.73 14.16 -20.38
C GLY A 152 -21.54 14.92 -19.36
N PHE A 153 -22.20 14.18 -18.49
CA PHE A 153 -22.96 14.76 -17.37
C PHE A 153 -22.96 13.83 -16.17
N ILE A 154 -23.14 14.45 -15.00
CA ILE A 154 -23.42 13.82 -13.72
C ILE A 154 -24.81 14.28 -13.28
N GLN A 155 -25.68 13.34 -12.94
CA GLN A 155 -26.99 13.58 -12.40
C GLN A 155 -26.99 13.15 -10.93
N PRO A 156 -27.10 14.11 -9.98
CA PRO A 156 -27.41 13.76 -8.59
C PRO A 156 -28.72 12.97 -8.53
N ILE A 157 -28.79 11.95 -7.69
CA ILE A 157 -29.95 11.08 -7.52
C ILE A 157 -30.27 10.81 -6.06
N VAL A 158 -31.52 10.40 -5.83
CA VAL A 158 -31.94 9.64 -4.65
C VAL A 158 -32.38 8.25 -5.12
N ALA A 159 -31.70 7.22 -4.62
CA ALA A 159 -32.00 5.83 -4.90
C ALA A 159 -32.96 5.24 -3.87
N SER A 160 -33.83 4.35 -4.35
CA SER A 160 -34.73 3.54 -3.52
C SER A 160 -34.97 2.20 -4.18
N GLY A 161 -35.13 1.13 -3.41
CA GLY A 161 -35.17 -0.21 -3.96
C GLY A 161 -35.18 -1.31 -2.92
N THR A 162 -34.83 -2.50 -3.37
CA THR A 162 -34.77 -3.70 -2.54
C THR A 162 -33.46 -4.44 -2.77
N THR A 163 -32.86 -4.91 -1.68
CA THR A 163 -31.78 -5.89 -1.70
C THR A 163 -32.30 -7.21 -1.15
N THR A 164 -32.15 -8.30 -1.89
CA THR A 164 -32.52 -9.65 -1.45
C THR A 164 -31.25 -10.47 -1.23
N LEU A 165 -31.10 -11.04 -0.03
CA LEU A 165 -29.95 -11.85 0.38
C LEU A 165 -30.06 -13.31 -0.11
N PRO A 166 -28.97 -14.10 -0.05
CA PRO A 166 -28.99 -15.51 -0.44
C PRO A 166 -30.02 -16.37 0.31
N GLY A 167 -30.35 -16.04 1.56
CA GLY A 167 -31.37 -16.73 2.36
C GLY A 167 -32.81 -16.35 2.01
N GLY A 168 -33.00 -15.35 1.14
CA GLY A 168 -34.31 -14.83 0.71
C GLY A 168 -34.81 -13.63 1.51
N GLU A 169 -34.10 -13.23 2.57
CA GLU A 169 -34.37 -12.02 3.33
C GLU A 169 -34.30 -10.81 2.40
N SER A 170 -35.23 -9.86 2.54
CA SER A 170 -35.31 -8.70 1.65
C SER A 170 -35.39 -7.40 2.43
N PHE A 171 -34.48 -6.48 2.10
CA PHE A 171 -34.31 -5.18 2.75
C PHE A 171 -34.74 -4.09 1.78
N THR A 172 -35.73 -3.28 2.17
CA THR A 172 -36.16 -2.12 1.37
C THR A 172 -35.37 -0.89 1.80
N PHE A 173 -34.68 -0.26 0.87
CA PHE A 173 -33.94 0.98 1.10
C PHE A 173 -34.59 2.15 0.36
N SER A 174 -34.42 3.35 0.91
CA SER A 174 -34.91 4.58 0.30
C SER A 174 -34.12 5.77 0.81
N GLY A 175 -34.05 6.85 0.04
CA GLY A 175 -33.34 8.06 0.47
C GLY A 175 -31.82 7.98 0.30
N CYS A 176 -31.30 6.94 -0.35
CA CYS A 176 -29.86 6.78 -0.56
C CYS A 176 -29.35 7.84 -1.52
N GLN A 177 -28.43 8.67 -1.07
CA GLN A 177 -27.90 9.77 -1.89
C GLN A 177 -26.79 9.26 -2.79
N GLY A 178 -26.69 9.86 -3.98
CA GLY A 178 -25.66 9.50 -4.91
C GLY A 178 -25.77 10.23 -6.24
N GLU A 179 -25.19 9.63 -7.26
CA GLU A 179 -25.09 10.16 -8.59
C GLU A 179 -25.13 9.05 -9.65
N THR A 180 -25.63 9.40 -10.82
CA THR A 180 -25.50 8.58 -12.02
C THR A 180 -25.10 9.45 -13.19
N GLY A 181 -24.43 8.90 -14.18
CA GLY A 181 -23.97 9.71 -15.29
C GLY A 181 -23.54 8.91 -16.49
N THR A 182 -23.24 9.65 -17.55
CA THR A 182 -22.61 9.10 -18.74
C THR A 182 -21.50 10.04 -19.15
N ILE A 183 -20.26 9.54 -19.10
CA ILE A 183 -19.06 10.30 -19.43
C ILE A 183 -18.34 9.59 -20.57
N GLN A 184 -18.14 10.31 -21.67
CA GLN A 184 -17.22 9.91 -22.72
C GLN A 184 -15.81 10.26 -22.30
N ILE A 185 -14.95 9.25 -22.30
CA ILE A 185 -13.57 9.36 -21.87
C ILE A 185 -12.68 9.10 -23.08
N PHE A 186 -11.96 10.13 -23.49
CA PHE A 186 -10.83 9.98 -24.40
C PHE A 186 -9.53 10.06 -23.61
N ARG A 187 -8.78 8.97 -23.54
CA ARG A 187 -7.48 8.90 -22.86
C ARG A 187 -6.39 8.53 -23.85
N THR A 188 -5.34 9.35 -23.95
CA THR A 188 -4.13 8.97 -24.69
C THR A 188 -3.46 7.79 -24.01
N ASN A 189 -3.06 6.77 -24.75
CA ASN A 189 -2.38 5.59 -24.21
C ASN A 189 -0.93 5.52 -24.75
N PRO A 190 0.01 6.29 -24.19
CA PRO A 190 1.38 6.29 -24.67
C PRO A 190 2.07 4.94 -24.38
N ASN A 191 2.99 4.51 -25.26
CA ASN A 191 3.81 3.29 -25.04
C ASN A 191 4.68 3.34 -23.77
N SER A 192 4.80 4.54 -23.21
CA SER A 192 5.63 4.85 -22.09
C SER A 192 4.90 5.89 -21.28
N PHE A 193 4.65 5.59 -20.02
CA PHE A 193 4.16 6.56 -19.07
C PHE A 193 5.34 7.37 -18.56
N VAL A 194 5.20 8.69 -18.46
CA VAL A 194 6.19 9.56 -17.82
C VAL A 194 5.42 10.50 -16.91
N GLY A 195 5.74 10.48 -15.63
CA GLY A 195 5.09 11.28 -14.60
C GLY A 195 6.08 12.04 -13.74
N THR A 196 5.54 13.02 -13.04
CA THR A 196 6.17 13.66 -11.90
C THR A 196 5.11 13.75 -10.82
N ASP A 197 5.52 13.54 -9.59
CA ASP A 197 4.66 13.76 -8.44
C ASP A 197 5.45 14.43 -7.32
N ARG A 198 4.73 15.11 -6.43
CA ARG A 198 5.32 15.74 -5.26
C ARG A 198 4.37 15.62 -4.07
N PHE A 199 4.88 15.07 -2.99
CA PHE A 199 4.12 14.87 -1.78
C PHE A 199 5.02 15.02 -0.56
N ILE A 200 4.42 15.27 0.60
CA ILE A 200 5.11 15.28 1.88
C ILE A 200 4.65 14.06 2.65
N THR A 201 5.57 13.37 3.30
CA THR A 201 5.25 12.34 4.29
C THR A 201 5.81 12.76 5.64
N LEU A 202 5.16 12.32 6.72
CA LEU A 202 5.56 12.62 8.07
C LEU A 202 5.28 11.41 8.95
N PHE A 203 6.28 11.02 9.74
CA PHE A 203 6.17 9.94 10.69
C PHE A 203 6.70 10.37 12.06
N CYS A 204 5.95 10.04 13.10
CA CYS A 204 6.29 10.32 14.49
C CYS A 204 6.17 9.05 15.33
N GLU A 205 7.21 8.79 16.13
CA GLU A 205 7.12 7.94 17.32
C GLU A 205 7.40 8.84 18.52
N LEU A 206 6.37 9.06 19.33
CA LEU A 206 6.39 10.00 20.45
C LEU A 206 6.22 9.21 21.75
N ALA A 207 6.97 9.58 22.77
CA ALA A 207 6.84 8.98 24.09
C ALA A 207 7.21 9.99 25.17
N ASN A 208 6.38 10.09 26.20
CA ASN A 208 6.61 10.93 27.38
C ASN A 208 5.89 10.31 28.59
N GLU A 209 5.58 11.12 29.60
CA GLU A 209 4.86 10.67 30.81
C GLU A 209 3.38 10.35 30.56
N ASP A 210 2.78 10.88 29.49
CA ASP A 210 1.38 10.66 29.12
C ASP A 210 1.15 9.33 28.39
N GLY A 211 2.20 8.75 27.82
CA GLY A 211 2.14 7.48 27.11
C GLY A 211 3.03 7.44 25.88
N MET A 212 2.57 6.72 24.85
CA MET A 212 3.18 6.67 23.53
C MET A 212 2.16 7.08 22.48
N ALA A 213 2.57 7.87 21.51
CA ALA A 213 1.75 8.25 20.37
C ALA A 213 2.50 8.02 19.06
N PHE A 214 1.76 7.58 18.04
CA PHE A 214 2.24 7.36 16.70
C PHE A 214 1.46 8.26 15.75
N VAL A 215 2.15 8.92 14.83
CA VAL A 215 1.53 9.74 13.78
C VAL A 215 2.10 9.30 12.44
N SER A 216 1.24 9.02 11.49
CA SER A 216 1.59 8.80 10.09
C SER A 216 0.74 9.72 9.24
N ALA A 217 1.38 10.58 8.44
CA ALA A 217 0.68 11.53 7.60
C ALA A 217 1.31 11.67 6.22
N ASP A 218 0.46 11.98 5.24
CA ASP A 218 0.85 12.53 3.95
C ASP A 218 0.07 13.81 3.65
N SER A 219 0.23 14.36 2.45
CA SER A 219 -0.42 15.61 2.04
C SER A 219 -1.96 15.59 2.13
N HIS A 220 -2.60 14.43 2.16
CA HIS A 220 -4.05 14.25 2.07
C HIS A 220 -4.65 13.46 3.24
N PHE A 221 -3.82 12.76 4.03
CA PHE A 221 -4.28 11.85 5.08
C PHE A 221 -3.39 11.93 6.32
N VAL A 222 -3.98 11.77 7.51
CA VAL A 222 -3.27 11.59 8.77
C VAL A 222 -3.96 10.50 9.58
N ASP A 223 -3.14 9.66 10.20
CA ASP A 223 -3.53 8.63 11.17
C ASP A 223 -2.73 8.85 12.47
N VAL A 224 -3.44 8.72 13.59
CA VAL A 224 -2.91 8.89 14.94
C VAL A 224 -3.34 7.71 15.80
N PHE A 225 -2.37 7.16 16.52
CA PHE A 225 -2.58 6.12 17.52
C PHE A 225 -2.01 6.54 18.87
N LEU A 226 -2.78 6.39 19.94
CA LEU A 226 -2.37 6.69 21.32
C LEU A 226 -2.44 5.44 22.18
N ILE A 227 -1.36 5.18 22.92
CA ILE A 227 -1.30 4.22 24.02
C ILE A 227 -1.10 5.03 25.31
N PRO A 228 -2.17 5.29 26.08
CA PRO A 228 -2.09 6.07 27.32
C PRO A 228 -1.26 5.35 28.40
N ALA A 229 -0.50 6.11 29.19
CA ALA A 229 0.29 5.57 30.31
C ALA A 229 -0.57 5.11 31.51
N ASP A 230 -1.81 5.58 31.62
CA ASP A 230 -2.72 5.31 32.73
C ASP A 230 -3.50 3.99 32.59
N ASN A 231 -3.21 3.19 31.55
CA ASN A 231 -3.91 1.96 31.17
C ASN A 231 -5.38 2.17 30.79
N THR A 232 -5.77 3.39 30.41
CA THR A 232 -7.01 3.55 29.63
C THR A 232 -6.87 2.87 28.26
N PRO A 233 -7.99 2.46 27.63
CA PRO A 233 -7.94 1.80 26.32
C PRO A 233 -7.19 2.65 25.28
N PRO A 234 -6.42 2.02 24.37
CA PRO A 234 -5.78 2.73 23.27
C PRO A 234 -6.80 3.46 22.41
N LEU A 235 -6.40 4.59 21.85
CA LEU A 235 -7.23 5.38 20.95
C LEU A 235 -6.60 5.40 19.56
N ASN A 236 -7.42 5.39 18.53
CA ASN A 236 -7.01 5.59 17.15
C ASN A 236 -7.91 6.61 16.46
N GLY A 237 -7.40 7.27 15.43
CA GLY A 237 -8.19 8.23 14.67
C GLY A 237 -7.49 8.65 13.41
N PHE A 238 -8.27 9.02 12.40
CA PHE A 238 -7.75 9.46 11.12
C PHE A 238 -8.53 10.66 10.60
N ALA A 239 -7.90 11.45 9.73
CA ALA A 239 -8.53 12.53 8.99
C ALA A 239 -7.98 12.57 7.57
N HIS A 240 -8.78 13.07 6.63
CA HIS A 240 -8.38 13.21 5.23
C HIS A 240 -8.99 14.46 4.59
N GLU A 241 -8.38 14.92 3.49
CA GLU A 241 -8.90 16.05 2.74
C GLU A 241 -10.32 15.77 2.21
N GLY A 242 -11.28 16.62 2.57
CA GLY A 242 -12.68 16.50 2.14
C GLY A 242 -13.57 15.61 3.00
N GLY A 243 -13.03 14.97 4.06
CA GLY A 243 -13.76 14.11 4.99
C GLY A 243 -14.19 14.76 6.30
N GLU A 244 -14.55 13.92 7.28
CA GLU A 244 -14.65 14.33 8.69
C GLU A 244 -13.25 14.51 9.29
N GLY A 245 -13.04 15.61 10.01
CA GLY A 245 -11.71 16.10 10.34
C GLY A 245 -11.09 16.95 9.22
N GLN A 246 -10.07 17.73 9.54
CA GLN A 246 -9.32 18.51 8.54
C GLN A 246 -7.84 18.23 8.69
N ILE A 247 -7.12 18.16 7.57
CA ILE A 247 -5.66 18.11 7.52
C ILE A 247 -5.14 19.16 6.55
N THR A 248 -4.07 19.83 6.96
CA THR A 248 -3.26 20.67 6.09
C THR A 248 -1.79 20.35 6.36
N LEU A 249 -1.18 19.55 5.47
CA LEU A 249 0.25 19.27 5.50
C LEU A 249 0.95 19.93 4.30
N THR A 250 1.82 20.88 4.58
CA THR A 250 2.58 21.65 3.58
C THR A 250 4.05 21.74 3.99
N ARG A 251 4.88 22.36 3.13
CA ARG A 251 6.31 22.58 3.45
C ARG A 251 6.55 23.60 4.58
N SER A 252 5.50 24.21 5.12
CA SER A 252 5.58 25.21 6.21
C SER A 252 4.73 24.88 7.42
N THR A 253 3.70 24.05 7.27
CA THR A 253 2.64 23.88 8.26
C THR A 253 2.15 22.44 8.27
N PHE A 254 1.86 21.91 9.45
CA PHE A 254 1.12 20.69 9.68
C PHE A 254 0.04 20.96 10.72
N GLU A 255 -1.20 21.11 10.24
CA GLU A 255 -2.38 21.32 11.06
C GLU A 255 -3.35 20.17 10.83
N ALA A 256 -3.92 19.61 11.89
CA ALA A 256 -4.97 18.61 11.77
C ALA A 256 -5.95 18.63 12.95
N GLU A 257 -7.21 18.30 12.67
CA GLU A 257 -8.24 17.99 13.65
C GLU A 257 -8.80 16.60 13.34
N ILE A 258 -8.63 15.66 14.26
CA ILE A 258 -8.74 14.21 14.01
C ILE A 258 -9.73 13.62 15.01
N PRO A 259 -10.90 13.15 14.57
CA PRO A 259 -11.82 12.39 15.42
C PRO A 259 -11.15 11.11 15.96
N LEU A 260 -11.32 10.84 17.25
CA LEU A 260 -10.75 9.68 17.92
C LEU A 260 -11.82 8.66 18.29
N PHE A 261 -11.42 7.40 18.28
CA PHE A 261 -12.22 6.25 18.66
C PHE A 261 -11.43 5.35 19.60
N VAL A 262 -12.12 4.59 20.45
CA VAL A 262 -11.51 3.53 21.25
C VAL A 262 -11.11 2.39 20.31
N ALA A 263 -9.82 2.04 20.27
CA ALA A 263 -9.29 1.11 19.27
C ALA A 263 -9.96 -0.26 19.25
N ASP A 264 -10.42 -0.74 20.42
CA ASP A 264 -11.05 -2.06 20.53
C ASP A 264 -12.55 -2.05 20.22
N THR A 265 -13.24 -0.91 20.36
CA THR A 265 -14.71 -0.85 20.31
C THR A 265 -15.26 0.11 19.27
N GLY A 266 -14.44 0.95 18.65
CA GLY A 266 -14.87 1.96 17.68
C GLY A 266 -15.71 3.09 18.27
N GLU A 267 -15.85 3.16 19.61
CA GLU A 267 -16.68 4.17 20.27
C GLU A 267 -16.01 5.54 20.20
N PRO A 268 -16.74 6.63 19.88
CA PRO A 268 -16.19 7.98 19.85
C PRO A 268 -15.52 8.37 21.17
N ALA A 269 -14.25 8.76 21.10
CA ALA A 269 -13.37 9.01 22.24
C ALA A 269 -12.80 10.43 22.29
N GLY A 270 -13.33 11.34 21.48
CA GLY A 270 -12.95 12.75 21.44
C GLY A 270 -12.19 13.12 20.17
N THR A 271 -11.18 13.99 20.30
CA THR A 271 -10.47 14.58 19.15
C THR A 271 -8.99 14.76 19.48
N ALA A 272 -8.12 14.51 18.51
CA ALA A 272 -6.72 14.92 18.54
C ALA A 272 -6.52 16.14 17.63
N THR A 273 -5.69 17.07 18.07
CA THR A 273 -5.33 18.26 17.29
C THR A 273 -3.83 18.35 17.13
N ILE A 274 -3.39 18.64 15.91
CA ILE A 274 -2.00 18.92 15.57
C ILE A 274 -1.93 20.39 15.16
N ASP A 275 -1.03 21.14 15.79
CA ASP A 275 -0.62 22.48 15.35
C ASP A 275 0.90 22.53 15.35
N ALA A 276 1.49 22.45 14.15
CA ALA A 276 2.92 22.41 13.98
C ALA A 276 3.42 23.20 12.78
N SER A 277 4.61 23.78 12.97
CA SER A 277 5.41 24.32 11.89
C SER A 277 6.28 23.23 11.28
N VAL A 278 6.43 23.28 9.95
CA VAL A 278 7.30 22.39 9.17
C VAL A 278 8.38 23.24 8.52
N THR A 279 9.64 22.82 8.61
CA THR A 279 10.76 23.59 8.06
C THR A 279 11.74 22.68 7.33
N PRO A 280 12.08 22.95 6.06
CA PRO A 280 13.13 22.20 5.37
C PRO A 280 14.48 22.33 6.08
N THR A 281 15.17 21.22 6.32
CA THR A 281 16.46 21.23 7.02
C THR A 281 17.64 21.54 6.09
N GLY A 282 17.44 21.42 4.77
CA GLY A 282 18.51 21.45 3.76
C GLY A 282 19.21 20.10 3.57
N ASP A 283 18.86 19.07 4.34
CA ASP A 283 19.40 17.72 4.15
C ASP A 283 18.69 17.03 2.97
N VAL A 284 19.35 17.05 1.82
CA VAL A 284 18.78 16.53 0.55
C VAL A 284 19.40 15.19 0.17
N ALA A 285 18.55 14.20 -0.06
CA ALA A 285 18.90 12.91 -0.63
C ALA A 285 18.41 12.80 -2.09
N ARG A 286 19.15 12.03 -2.90
CA ARG A 286 18.83 11.83 -4.32
C ARG A 286 19.05 10.38 -4.73
N TYR A 287 17.98 9.73 -5.17
CA TYR A 287 18.01 8.35 -5.62
C TYR A 287 17.63 8.26 -7.08
N ARG A 288 18.20 7.27 -7.76
CA ARG A 288 17.82 6.92 -9.13
C ARG A 288 17.81 5.41 -9.24
N THR A 289 16.66 4.89 -9.62
CA THR A 289 16.50 3.47 -9.93
C THR A 289 16.30 3.37 -11.42
N ARG A 290 16.96 2.41 -12.05
CA ARG A 290 16.73 2.14 -13.46
C ARG A 290 16.55 0.64 -13.64
N SER A 291 15.35 0.28 -14.06
CA SER A 291 15.03 -1.07 -14.50
C SER A 291 14.86 -1.10 -16.01
N GLN A 292 14.39 -2.24 -16.50
CA GLN A 292 14.01 -2.43 -17.90
C GLN A 292 12.65 -1.79 -18.23
N THR A 293 11.77 -1.78 -17.25
CA THR A 293 10.39 -1.36 -17.35
C THR A 293 10.22 0.10 -16.94
N GLY A 294 11.29 0.75 -16.48
CA GLY A 294 11.22 2.15 -16.12
C GLY A 294 12.48 2.73 -15.53
N PHE A 295 12.39 4.00 -15.17
CA PHE A 295 13.30 4.63 -14.24
C PHE A 295 12.49 5.45 -13.25
N SER A 296 13.03 5.62 -12.06
CA SER A 296 12.55 6.57 -11.08
C SER A 296 13.74 7.42 -10.62
N LYS A 297 13.44 8.66 -10.27
CA LYS A 297 14.37 9.59 -9.66
C LYS A 297 13.63 10.25 -8.51
N PHE A 298 14.13 10.04 -7.30
CA PHE A 298 13.65 10.69 -6.10
C PHE A 298 14.59 11.82 -5.71
N VAL A 299 14.02 12.92 -5.27
CA VAL A 299 14.71 14.00 -4.57
C VAL A 299 13.93 14.22 -3.29
N GLU A 300 14.57 13.89 -2.18
CA GLU A 300 13.96 13.96 -0.85
C GLU A 300 14.67 15.04 -0.06
N GLU A 301 13.92 15.88 0.65
CA GLU A 301 14.46 16.85 1.60
C GLU A 301 13.85 16.58 2.98
N ALA A 302 14.70 16.42 3.98
CA ALA A 302 14.23 16.24 5.35
C ALA A 302 13.56 17.53 5.84
N LEU A 303 12.46 17.36 6.56
CA LEU A 303 11.72 18.43 7.19
C LEU A 303 11.80 18.26 8.71
N ALA A 304 12.13 19.33 9.40
CA ALA A 304 11.95 19.44 10.84
C ALA A 304 10.52 19.85 11.14
N VAL A 305 9.94 19.25 12.17
CA VAL A 305 8.59 19.55 12.66
C VAL A 305 8.74 20.15 14.05
N ALA A 306 7.97 21.19 14.36
CA ALA A 306 7.96 21.79 15.69
C ALA A 306 6.55 22.27 16.03
N GLY A 307 5.99 21.75 17.12
CA GLY A 307 4.61 21.94 17.52
C GLY A 307 4.17 20.84 18.47
N THR A 308 2.86 20.73 18.68
CA THR A 308 2.29 19.74 19.60
C THR A 308 1.22 18.90 18.92
N LEU A 309 1.10 17.66 19.39
CA LEU A 309 -0.06 16.80 19.22
C LEU A 309 -0.78 16.76 20.55
N ASP A 310 -2.01 17.27 20.59
CA ASP A 310 -2.82 17.39 21.78
C ASP A 310 -4.08 16.54 21.66
N PHE A 311 -4.40 15.80 22.72
CA PHE A 311 -5.60 14.96 22.79
C PHE A 311 -6.63 15.62 23.70
N SER A 312 -7.91 15.57 23.32
CA SER A 312 -9.01 16.09 24.16
C SER A 312 -9.13 15.39 25.51
N THR A 313 -8.55 14.19 25.62
CA THR A 313 -8.43 13.41 26.86
C THR A 313 -7.33 13.90 27.81
N GLY A 314 -6.51 14.87 27.38
CA GLY A 314 -5.56 15.61 28.22
C GLY A 314 -4.07 15.30 27.97
N GLN A 315 -3.75 14.30 27.16
CA GLN A 315 -2.37 13.97 26.78
C GLN A 315 -1.82 14.98 25.76
N SER A 316 -0.54 15.28 25.83
CA SER A 316 0.13 16.19 24.89
C SER A 316 1.54 15.70 24.55
N PHE A 317 1.93 15.75 23.28
CA PHE A 317 3.22 15.29 22.80
C PHE A 317 3.92 16.37 21.98
N ASP A 318 5.21 16.55 22.22
CA ASP A 318 6.06 17.42 21.41
C ASP A 318 6.44 16.72 20.10
N LEU A 319 6.26 17.41 18.97
CA LEU A 319 6.48 16.86 17.64
C LEU A 319 7.92 17.03 17.12
N SER A 320 8.87 17.51 17.94
CA SER A 320 10.23 17.78 17.47
C SER A 320 11.03 16.54 17.07
N SER A 321 10.64 15.35 17.57
CA SER A 321 11.24 14.08 17.17
C SER A 321 10.72 13.56 15.83
N CYS A 322 9.60 14.09 15.34
CA CYS A 322 9.00 13.67 14.08
C CYS A 322 9.96 13.85 12.91
N VAL A 323 9.83 12.96 11.93
CA VAL A 323 10.59 12.97 10.69
C VAL A 323 9.64 13.25 9.55
N GLY A 324 9.68 14.48 9.04
CA GLY A 324 9.02 14.83 7.78
C GLY A 324 9.96 14.68 6.59
N THR A 325 9.42 14.36 5.42
CA THR A 325 10.16 14.29 4.16
C THR A 325 9.32 14.90 3.04
N ASP A 326 9.87 15.90 2.35
CA ASP A 326 9.30 16.39 1.09
C ASP A 326 9.92 15.62 -0.06
N VAL A 327 9.08 14.97 -0.85
CA VAL A 327 9.46 14.04 -1.91
C VAL A 327 9.07 14.64 -3.26
N ASP A 328 10.05 14.82 -4.14
CA ASP A 328 9.84 15.07 -5.57
C ASP A 328 10.28 13.82 -6.34
N VAL A 329 9.32 13.18 -6.99
CA VAL A 329 9.55 11.97 -7.79
C VAL A 329 9.33 12.27 -9.27
N HIS A 330 10.32 11.87 -10.08
CA HIS A 330 10.17 11.78 -11.53
C HIS A 330 10.32 10.33 -11.94
N PHE A 331 9.32 9.81 -12.65
CA PHE A 331 9.32 8.42 -13.06
C PHE A 331 8.90 8.26 -14.51
N ALA A 332 9.40 7.22 -15.13
CA ALA A 332 8.91 6.74 -16.41
C ALA A 332 8.75 5.24 -16.35
N PHE A 333 7.62 4.75 -16.84
CA PHE A 333 7.38 3.34 -17.11
C PHE A 333 7.28 3.13 -18.61
N HIS A 334 7.75 2.00 -19.08
CA HIS A 334 7.71 1.61 -20.48
C HIS A 334 7.11 0.22 -20.57
N ASN A 335 6.32 -0.05 -21.61
CA ASN A 335 5.95 -1.42 -21.94
C ASN A 335 7.22 -2.30 -21.93
N PRO A 336 7.21 -3.52 -21.37
CA PRO A 336 8.31 -4.47 -21.48
C PRO A 336 8.55 -4.87 -22.95
N GLN A 337 9.19 -3.98 -23.69
CA GLN A 337 10.00 -4.23 -24.87
C GLN A 337 11.47 -3.93 -24.54
N GLY A 338 11.83 -4.07 -23.26
CA GLY A 338 13.21 -4.08 -22.81
C GLY A 338 14.01 -5.16 -23.54
N PRO A 339 15.35 -5.04 -23.63
CA PRO A 339 16.14 -6.07 -24.29
C PRO A 339 15.88 -7.39 -23.58
N ARG A 340 15.45 -8.42 -24.34
CA ARG A 340 15.36 -9.83 -23.90
C ARG A 340 16.50 -10.17 -22.94
N PRO A 341 16.30 -11.09 -21.96
CA PRO A 341 17.38 -11.71 -21.19
C PRO A 341 18.67 -11.76 -22.02
N ARG A 342 19.62 -10.90 -21.67
CA ARG A 342 20.79 -10.71 -22.53
C ARG A 342 21.76 -11.83 -22.24
N GLY A 343 21.79 -12.80 -23.15
CA GLY A 343 22.78 -13.87 -23.14
C GLY A 343 22.34 -15.10 -22.36
N PRO A 344 23.22 -16.11 -22.26
CA PRO A 344 22.95 -17.33 -21.52
C PRO A 344 22.77 -17.03 -20.02
N ALA A 345 22.12 -17.96 -19.32
CA ALA A 345 22.10 -17.99 -17.86
C ALA A 345 23.52 -17.84 -17.29
N PRO A 346 23.72 -17.02 -16.24
CA PRO A 346 24.98 -16.98 -15.52
C PRO A 346 25.38 -18.38 -15.04
N VAL A 347 26.69 -18.62 -14.93
CA VAL A 347 27.18 -19.92 -14.44
C VAL A 347 26.73 -20.24 -13.01
N ASN A 348 26.36 -19.21 -12.26
CA ASN A 348 25.87 -19.26 -10.90
C ASN A 348 24.39 -18.91 -10.78
N ASP A 349 23.58 -19.28 -11.79
CA ASP A 349 22.11 -19.12 -11.77
C ASP A 349 21.44 -20.01 -10.70
N ALA A 350 22.10 -21.06 -10.21
CA ALA A 350 21.56 -21.98 -9.21
C ALA A 350 22.52 -22.16 -8.01
N PRO A 351 22.02 -22.59 -6.82
CA PRO A 351 22.85 -22.83 -5.64
C PRO A 351 23.99 -23.83 -5.88
N THR A 352 23.78 -24.80 -6.77
CA THR A 352 24.78 -25.81 -7.14
C THR A 352 25.93 -25.25 -7.97
N GLY A 353 25.72 -24.11 -8.63
CA GLY A 353 26.72 -23.35 -9.38
C GLY A 353 27.25 -22.14 -8.62
N ALA A 354 26.98 -22.02 -7.31
CA ALA A 354 27.39 -20.88 -6.51
C ALA A 354 28.90 -20.63 -6.60
N ILE A 355 29.30 -19.37 -6.82
CA ILE A 355 30.70 -18.98 -6.89
C ILE A 355 31.19 -18.61 -5.49
N GLU A 356 32.27 -19.23 -5.06
CA GLU A 356 32.89 -18.91 -3.78
C GLU A 356 33.53 -17.50 -3.80
N LEU A 357 33.24 -16.73 -2.76
CA LEU A 357 33.84 -15.44 -2.48
C LEU A 357 34.49 -15.46 -1.10
N SER A 358 35.67 -14.86 -0.99
CA SER A 358 36.30 -14.62 0.30
C SER A 358 35.87 -13.25 0.89
N PRO A 359 35.97 -13.05 2.21
CA PRO A 359 35.86 -11.72 2.82
C PRO A 359 36.80 -10.72 2.14
N GLY A 360 36.29 -9.52 1.85
CA GLY A 360 36.96 -8.53 1.01
C GLY A 360 36.71 -8.70 -0.50
N GLY A 361 36.01 -9.77 -0.90
CA GLY A 361 35.63 -10.07 -2.27
C GLY A 361 34.77 -8.99 -2.91
N LEU A 362 34.98 -8.77 -4.20
CA LEU A 362 34.25 -7.79 -4.99
C LEU A 362 33.90 -8.39 -6.35
N VAL A 363 32.61 -8.51 -6.61
CA VAL A 363 32.05 -8.85 -7.91
C VAL A 363 31.59 -7.56 -8.60
N ARG A 364 31.91 -7.41 -9.88
CA ARG A 364 31.47 -6.26 -10.70
C ARG A 364 30.99 -6.71 -12.06
N GLY A 365 29.83 -6.20 -12.45
CA GLY A 365 29.37 -6.27 -13.83
C GLY A 365 28.77 -7.62 -14.23
N VAL A 366 28.40 -8.47 -13.27
CA VAL A 366 27.68 -9.72 -13.55
C VAL A 366 26.30 -9.37 -14.09
N GLN A 367 25.98 -9.89 -15.28
CA GLN A 367 24.69 -9.63 -15.91
C GLN A 367 23.67 -10.65 -15.42
N THR A 368 22.69 -10.19 -14.63
CA THR A 368 21.66 -11.07 -14.06
C THR A 368 20.48 -11.31 -14.99
N GLY A 369 20.41 -10.60 -16.13
CA GLY A 369 19.25 -10.70 -17.02
C GLY A 369 19.01 -12.08 -17.65
N GLY A 370 20.04 -12.93 -17.74
CA GLY A 370 19.92 -14.31 -18.25
C GLY A 370 19.48 -15.34 -17.20
N ALA A 371 19.46 -14.97 -15.92
CA ALA A 371 19.11 -15.83 -14.81
C ALA A 371 17.61 -16.21 -14.81
N ALA A 372 17.24 -17.21 -14.00
CA ALA A 372 15.86 -17.63 -13.78
C ALA A 372 14.95 -16.44 -13.39
N LEU A 373 13.68 -16.49 -13.80
CA LEU A 373 12.75 -15.40 -13.47
C LEU A 373 12.43 -15.39 -11.98
N GLU A 374 12.08 -16.56 -11.44
CA GLU A 374 11.79 -16.77 -10.03
C GLU A 374 13.08 -17.08 -9.28
N ALA A 375 13.16 -16.63 -8.02
CA ALA A 375 14.20 -17.06 -7.10
C ALA A 375 14.08 -18.56 -6.78
N GLU A 376 15.20 -19.28 -6.68
CA GLU A 376 15.20 -20.70 -6.34
C GLU A 376 14.79 -20.96 -4.88
N GLU A 377 15.29 -20.15 -3.96
CA GLU A 377 14.87 -20.16 -2.56
C GLU A 377 14.06 -18.90 -2.25
N PRO A 378 12.99 -19.02 -1.45
CA PRO A 378 12.22 -17.86 -1.02
C PRO A 378 13.03 -17.03 -0.03
N CYS A 379 12.73 -15.75 0.01
CA CYS A 379 13.21 -14.83 1.03
C CYS A 379 11.99 -14.24 1.74
N PHE A 380 11.97 -14.28 3.07
CA PHE A 380 10.89 -13.71 3.88
C PHE A 380 11.41 -12.60 4.78
N PHE A 381 10.62 -11.52 4.93
CA PHE A 381 10.79 -10.62 6.05
C PHE A 381 10.31 -11.33 7.33
N ASP A 382 11.06 -11.19 8.43
CA ASP A 382 10.74 -11.61 9.80
C ASP A 382 9.77 -12.80 9.96
N GLU A 383 10.32 -14.00 10.17
CA GLU A 383 9.59 -15.23 10.54
C GLU A 383 8.45 -15.67 9.60
N GLY A 384 8.49 -15.32 8.31
CA GLY A 384 7.75 -16.05 7.27
C GLY A 384 6.35 -15.53 6.93
N GLN A 385 6.05 -14.27 7.23
CA GLN A 385 4.71 -13.71 6.96
C GLN A 385 4.49 -13.34 5.48
N GLU A 386 5.50 -12.84 4.78
CA GLU A 386 5.41 -12.51 3.34
C GLU A 386 6.76 -12.70 2.63
N ALA A 387 6.72 -13.33 1.45
CA ALA A 387 7.90 -13.52 0.64
C ALA A 387 8.22 -12.25 -0.14
N VAL A 388 9.47 -11.80 -0.11
CA VAL A 388 9.93 -10.68 -0.91
C VAL A 388 9.86 -11.07 -2.38
N PRO A 389 9.14 -10.34 -3.24
CA PRO A 389 9.08 -10.66 -4.65
C PRO A 389 10.43 -10.31 -5.28
N PHE A 390 11.28 -11.30 -5.53
CA PHE A 390 12.58 -11.11 -6.16
C PHE A 390 12.93 -12.25 -7.10
N GLY A 391 13.86 -11.99 -8.00
CA GLY A 391 14.19 -12.93 -9.06
C GLY A 391 15.44 -12.52 -9.82
N ARG A 392 15.73 -13.22 -10.93
CA ARG A 392 16.97 -13.03 -11.70
C ARG A 392 18.19 -13.20 -10.79
N THR A 393 18.15 -14.24 -9.97
CA THR A 393 19.10 -14.43 -8.88
C THR A 393 20.41 -15.02 -9.37
N VAL A 394 21.48 -14.66 -8.68
CA VAL A 394 22.79 -15.28 -8.83
C VAL A 394 23.30 -15.70 -7.45
N TRP A 395 23.99 -16.83 -7.43
CA TRP A 395 24.38 -17.52 -6.21
C TRP A 395 25.88 -17.38 -5.93
N TYR A 396 26.21 -17.12 -4.67
CA TYR A 396 27.58 -17.10 -4.16
C TYR A 396 27.67 -17.90 -2.87
N THR A 397 28.87 -18.31 -2.50
CA THR A 397 29.16 -18.84 -1.16
C THR A 397 30.23 -18.02 -0.47
N VAL A 398 30.20 -17.98 0.86
CA VAL A 398 31.28 -17.41 1.68
C VAL A 398 31.54 -18.32 2.88
N GLU A 399 32.81 -18.58 3.16
CA GLU A 399 33.21 -19.26 4.39
C GLU A 399 33.20 -18.28 5.57
N GLY A 400 32.54 -18.67 6.66
CA GLY A 400 32.47 -17.88 7.88
C GLY A 400 33.83 -17.67 8.51
N THR A 401 34.02 -16.51 9.13
CA THR A 401 35.31 -16.10 9.74
C THR A 401 35.36 -16.31 11.25
N GLY A 402 34.21 -16.59 11.87
CA GLY A 402 34.01 -16.54 13.32
C GLY A 402 33.60 -15.16 13.83
N GLY A 403 33.40 -14.19 12.94
CA GLY A 403 32.89 -12.85 13.23
C GLY A 403 31.86 -12.42 12.18
N PRO A 404 31.33 -11.19 12.28
CA PRO A 404 30.30 -10.73 11.35
C PRO A 404 30.85 -10.58 9.93
N ILE A 405 30.05 -10.99 8.95
CA ILE A 405 30.28 -10.73 7.52
C ILE A 405 29.20 -9.78 7.02
N THR A 406 29.58 -8.82 6.18
CA THR A 406 28.63 -7.90 5.52
C THR A 406 28.57 -8.14 4.02
N ILE A 407 27.36 -8.31 3.50
CA ILE A 407 27.05 -8.35 2.07
C ILE A 407 26.51 -6.97 1.67
N ASP A 408 27.04 -6.38 0.60
CA ASP A 408 26.71 -5.01 0.18
C ASP A 408 26.60 -4.91 -1.34
N THR A 409 25.40 -4.61 -1.85
CA THR A 409 25.13 -4.47 -3.30
C THR A 409 25.25 -3.03 -3.81
N ALA A 410 25.72 -2.10 -2.96
CA ALA A 410 25.86 -0.70 -3.32
C ALA A 410 26.54 -0.48 -4.67
N ARG A 411 26.00 0.47 -5.46
CA ARG A 411 26.36 0.80 -6.85
C ARG A 411 25.79 -0.13 -7.92
N THR A 412 24.96 -1.09 -7.53
CA THR A 412 24.08 -1.78 -8.49
C THR A 412 23.03 -0.79 -9.00
N PRO A 413 22.74 -0.74 -10.33
CA PRO A 413 21.87 0.30 -10.91
C PRO A 413 20.37 -0.03 -10.85
N PHE A 414 20.03 -1.17 -10.26
CA PHE A 414 18.67 -1.68 -10.08
C PHE A 414 18.46 -2.02 -8.60
N ASP A 415 17.20 -2.17 -8.23
CA ASP A 415 16.79 -2.50 -6.87
C ASP A 415 17.17 -3.94 -6.52
N THR A 416 17.84 -4.19 -5.39
CA THR A 416 18.43 -5.51 -5.10
C THR A 416 17.96 -6.11 -3.80
N VAL A 417 17.65 -7.40 -3.85
CA VAL A 417 17.42 -8.23 -2.67
C VAL A 417 18.62 -9.13 -2.44
N VAL A 418 19.05 -9.25 -1.18
CA VAL A 418 20.06 -10.20 -0.70
C VAL A 418 19.43 -11.10 0.34
N ALA A 419 19.50 -12.41 0.09
CA ALA A 419 19.14 -13.44 1.06
C ALA A 419 20.38 -14.30 1.37
N VAL A 420 20.57 -14.61 2.65
CA VAL A 420 21.67 -15.44 3.14
C VAL A 420 21.09 -16.67 3.81
N TYR A 421 21.65 -17.83 3.48
CA TYR A 421 21.22 -19.13 3.96
C TYR A 421 22.40 -19.91 4.53
N THR A 422 22.12 -20.80 5.48
CA THR A 422 23.00 -21.92 5.84
C THR A 422 22.42 -23.22 5.30
N ARG A 423 23.17 -24.33 5.37
CA ARG A 423 22.64 -25.66 5.04
C ARG A 423 22.47 -26.49 6.32
N GLU A 424 21.23 -26.87 6.62
CA GLU A 424 20.88 -27.75 7.74
C GLU A 424 20.13 -28.96 7.19
N ASP A 425 20.57 -30.18 7.56
CA ASP A 425 20.01 -31.45 7.10
C ASP A 425 19.83 -31.59 5.58
N GLY A 426 20.64 -30.85 4.80
CA GLY A 426 20.62 -30.87 3.34
C GLY A 426 19.74 -29.79 2.71
N GLU A 427 18.97 -29.05 3.49
CA GLU A 427 18.09 -27.95 3.04
C GLU A 427 18.73 -26.58 3.32
N LEU A 428 18.37 -25.56 2.53
CA LEU A 428 18.82 -24.19 2.76
C LEU A 428 17.89 -23.52 3.77
N VAL A 429 18.45 -23.07 4.89
CA VAL A 429 17.70 -22.37 5.95
C VAL A 429 18.08 -20.90 5.93
N GLN A 430 17.09 -20.03 5.77
CA GLN A 430 17.30 -18.58 5.73
C GLN A 430 17.85 -18.09 7.08
N ILE A 431 18.94 -17.32 7.02
CA ILE A 431 19.48 -16.58 8.17
C ILE A 431 18.93 -15.17 8.16
N VAL A 432 18.97 -14.51 7.01
CA VAL A 432 18.58 -13.11 6.89
C VAL A 432 18.23 -12.78 5.46
N CYS A 433 17.25 -11.89 5.28
CA CYS A 433 16.96 -11.30 3.99
C CYS A 433 16.74 -9.79 4.11
N VAL A 434 17.28 -9.04 3.15
CA VAL A 434 17.20 -7.58 3.09
C VAL A 434 17.02 -7.15 1.64
N ASP A 435 16.10 -6.23 1.39
CA ASP A 435 15.89 -5.54 0.11
C ASP A 435 16.49 -4.13 0.18
N ASP A 436 15.92 -3.34 1.08
CA ASP A 436 16.26 -1.94 1.28
C ASP A 436 17.02 -1.69 2.58
N VAL A 437 17.85 -0.64 2.58
CA VAL A 437 18.54 -0.20 3.79
C VAL A 437 18.39 1.28 4.03
N GLN A 438 18.01 1.64 5.26
CA GLN A 438 18.00 3.01 5.72
C GLN A 438 19.43 3.60 5.70
N VAL A 439 19.60 4.71 4.99
CA VAL A 439 20.83 5.50 4.87
C VAL A 439 20.60 6.89 5.45
N GLY A 440 20.99 7.09 6.71
CA GLY A 440 20.75 8.36 7.39
C GLY A 440 19.29 8.51 7.85
N ARG A 441 18.85 9.73 8.10
CA ARG A 441 17.58 9.99 8.80
C ARG A 441 16.33 9.68 7.96
N ILE A 442 16.34 10.06 6.68
CA ILE A 442 15.15 10.04 5.82
C ILE A 442 15.28 9.14 4.60
N ALA A 443 16.48 8.65 4.36
CA ALA A 443 16.91 8.27 3.05
C ALA A 443 17.04 6.75 2.99
N VAL A 444 16.44 6.09 1.99
CA VAL A 444 16.54 4.63 1.83
C VAL A 444 17.40 4.32 0.60
N SER A 445 18.30 3.36 0.74
CA SER A 445 19.06 2.80 -0.37
C SER A 445 18.39 1.53 -0.85
N LEU A 446 17.98 1.54 -2.12
CA LEU A 446 17.47 0.40 -2.88
C LEU A 446 18.54 -0.65 -3.22
N GLN A 447 19.60 -0.67 -2.44
CA GLN A 447 20.68 -1.62 -2.56
C GLN A 447 20.83 -2.26 -1.20
N ALA A 448 20.42 -3.53 -1.13
CA ALA A 448 20.56 -4.38 0.03
C ALA A 448 21.97 -4.32 0.64
N ARG A 449 21.96 -4.20 1.96
CA ARG A 449 23.13 -4.47 2.79
C ARG A 449 22.70 -5.25 4.01
N VAL A 450 23.39 -6.34 4.26
CA VAL A 450 23.11 -7.20 5.41
C VAL A 450 24.39 -7.57 6.12
N THR A 451 24.34 -7.56 7.45
CA THR A 451 25.42 -8.02 8.32
C THR A 451 24.88 -9.13 9.21
N PHE A 452 25.59 -10.25 9.26
CA PHE A 452 25.21 -11.41 10.06
C PHE A 452 26.46 -12.04 10.68
N ASP A 453 26.31 -12.61 11.88
CA ASP A 453 27.39 -13.30 12.57
C ASP A 453 27.66 -14.67 11.93
N THR A 454 28.95 -15.02 11.81
CA THR A 454 29.36 -16.26 11.16
C THR A 454 30.17 -17.17 12.07
N VAL A 455 30.02 -18.48 11.89
CA VAL A 455 30.87 -19.49 12.52
C VAL A 455 32.07 -19.77 11.63
N ARG A 456 33.27 -19.85 12.21
CA ARG A 456 34.49 -20.07 11.43
C ARG A 456 34.44 -21.43 10.71
N GLY A 457 34.65 -21.41 9.39
CA GLY A 457 34.66 -22.62 8.56
C GLY A 457 33.29 -23.08 8.08
N GLU A 458 32.20 -22.48 8.56
CA GLU A 458 30.85 -22.77 8.10
C GLU A 458 30.60 -22.12 6.73
N THR A 459 29.88 -22.79 5.83
CA THR A 459 29.60 -22.25 4.49
C THR A 459 28.22 -21.59 4.45
N TYR A 460 28.19 -20.32 4.06
CA TYR A 460 26.96 -19.56 3.86
C TYR A 460 26.68 -19.40 2.37
N TYR A 461 25.42 -19.56 1.98
CA TYR A 461 24.94 -19.38 0.61
C TYR A 461 24.27 -18.01 0.51
N ILE A 462 24.60 -17.27 -0.54
CA ILE A 462 24.13 -15.91 -0.76
C ILE A 462 23.40 -15.90 -2.09
N GLN A 463 22.10 -15.62 -2.05
CA GLN A 463 21.28 -15.40 -3.23
C GLN A 463 21.10 -13.89 -3.41
N VAL A 464 21.46 -13.38 -4.59
CA VAL A 464 21.35 -11.94 -4.90
C VAL A 464 20.57 -11.76 -6.19
N GLY A 465 19.46 -11.04 -6.13
CA GLY A 465 18.58 -10.80 -7.27
C GLY A 465 18.11 -9.35 -7.29
N GLY A 466 17.14 -9.06 -8.15
CA GLY A 466 16.43 -7.79 -8.13
C GLY A 466 15.01 -7.94 -7.63
N PHE A 467 14.55 -6.94 -6.86
CA PHE A 467 13.15 -6.81 -6.47
C PHE A 467 12.25 -6.81 -7.71
N ALA A 468 11.12 -7.50 -7.65
CA ALA A 468 10.19 -7.77 -8.75
C ALA A 468 10.90 -8.24 -10.04
N ALA A 469 11.93 -9.10 -9.91
CA ALA A 469 12.76 -9.62 -11.00
C ALA A 469 13.45 -8.52 -11.84
N GLN A 470 13.74 -7.36 -11.24
CA GLN A 470 14.65 -6.39 -11.82
C GLN A 470 16.02 -7.02 -12.09
N TRP A 471 16.74 -6.52 -13.09
CA TRP A 471 18.04 -7.06 -13.44
C TRP A 471 18.94 -6.04 -14.12
N GLY A 472 20.23 -6.34 -14.10
CA GLY A 472 21.25 -5.50 -14.70
C GLY A 472 22.65 -6.01 -14.39
N ARG A 473 23.58 -5.07 -14.34
CA ARG A 473 24.97 -5.34 -13.95
C ARG A 473 25.10 -5.26 -12.43
N LEU A 474 25.10 -6.43 -11.78
CA LEU A 474 25.28 -6.56 -10.34
C LEU A 474 26.70 -6.11 -9.93
N THR A 475 26.76 -5.34 -8.84
CA THR A 475 27.97 -5.13 -8.04
C THR A 475 27.71 -5.68 -6.64
N LEU A 476 28.57 -6.58 -6.16
CA LEU A 476 28.44 -7.23 -4.86
C LEU A 476 29.77 -7.15 -4.12
N ARG A 477 29.74 -6.84 -2.83
CA ARG A 477 30.90 -6.82 -1.93
C ARG A 477 30.65 -7.66 -0.70
N ILE A 478 31.68 -8.41 -0.32
CA ILE A 478 31.76 -9.13 0.95
C ILE A 478 32.77 -8.37 1.82
N ARG A 479 32.39 -7.99 3.05
CA ARG A 479 33.28 -7.29 4.00
C ARG A 479 33.39 -8.02 5.32
#